data_AF-A0A941DTS3-F1
#
_entry.id   AF-A0A941DTS3-F1
#
_cell.length_a   1.000
_cell.length_b   1.000
_cell.length_c   1.000
_cell.angle_alpha   90.00
_cell.angle_beta   90.00
_cell.angle_gamma   90.00
#
_symmetry.space_group_name_H-M   'P 1'
#
loop_
_entity.id
_entity.type
_entity.pdbx_description
1 polymer ?
#
loop_
_entity_poly.entity_id
_entity_poly.type
_entity_poly.pdbx_seq_one_letter_code
_entity_poly.pdbx_strand_id
1 'polypeptide(L)'
;ALRLSVQAALSGEIVILGIKPDRPETGYGYIHYDEDLGASGKHKVLQFTEKPDLETAVQYLSSGHYAWNSGMFVLKASTWLKALGMFRPDILQSVSSAWNSRSNDELFVR
;
A
#
# COMPACT_ATOMS: atom_id res chain seq x y z
N ALA A 1 15.60 -3.83 -0.45
CA ALA A 1 14.17 -3.48 -0.51
C ALA A 1 13.89 -2.10 0.10
N LEU A 2 13.93 -1.93 1.44
CA LEU A 2 13.47 -0.69 2.11
C LEU A 2 14.11 0.61 1.57
N ARG A 3 15.43 0.62 1.31
CA ARG A 3 16.11 1.81 0.75
C ARG A 3 15.54 2.21 -0.62
N LEU A 4 15.24 1.25 -1.49
CA LEU A 4 14.61 1.50 -2.79
C LEU A 4 13.18 2.03 -2.61
N SER A 5 12.43 1.45 -1.67
CA SER A 5 11.07 1.91 -1.35
C SER A 5 11.06 3.37 -0.88
N VAL A 6 12.02 3.77 -0.04
CA VAL A 6 12.17 5.17 0.39
C VAL A 6 12.48 6.08 -0.81
N GLN A 7 13.39 5.68 -1.71
CA GLN A 7 13.70 6.48 -2.90
C GLN A 7 12.49 6.66 -3.83
N ALA A 8 11.72 5.60 -4.08
CA ALA A 8 10.49 5.69 -4.88
C ALA A 8 9.43 6.57 -4.19
N ALA A 9 9.24 6.43 -2.87
CA ALA A 9 8.33 7.28 -2.12
C ALA A 9 8.73 8.76 -2.13
N LEU A 10 10.03 9.07 -2.21
CA LEU A 10 10.51 10.45 -2.39
C LEU A 10 10.05 11.07 -3.72
N SER A 11 9.83 10.26 -4.75
CA SER A 11 9.24 10.70 -6.02
C SER A 11 7.71 10.82 -5.99
N GLY A 12 7.08 10.58 -4.83
CA GLY A 12 5.64 10.72 -4.63
C GLY A 12 4.84 9.44 -4.84
N GLU A 13 5.49 8.31 -5.08
CA GLU A 13 4.85 7.01 -5.23
C GLU A 13 4.37 6.44 -3.89
N ILE A 14 3.37 5.55 -3.94
CA ILE A 14 2.98 4.69 -2.81
C ILE A 14 3.57 3.31 -3.07
N VAL A 15 4.50 2.90 -2.23
CA VAL A 15 5.18 1.60 -2.38
C VAL A 15 4.55 0.59 -1.44
N ILE A 16 4.26 -0.60 -1.97
CA ILE A 16 3.75 -1.74 -1.20
C ILE A 16 4.83 -2.81 -1.16
N LEU A 17 5.05 -3.44 0.00
CA LEU A 17 5.98 -4.57 0.10
C LEU A 17 5.22 -5.88 -0.11
N GLY A 18 5.47 -6.52 -1.25
CA GLY A 18 4.89 -7.82 -1.60
C GLY A 18 5.68 -9.00 -1.01
N ILE A 19 4.98 -10.08 -0.67
CA ILE A 19 5.56 -11.37 -0.29
C ILE A 19 5.20 -12.41 -1.35
N LYS A 20 6.16 -13.23 -1.78
CA LYS A 20 5.89 -14.32 -2.73
C LYS A 20 4.90 -15.31 -2.10
N PRO A 21 3.75 -15.59 -2.74
CA PRO A 21 2.81 -16.57 -2.24
C PRO A 21 3.38 -17.99 -2.32
N ASP A 22 3.11 -18.80 -1.30
CA ASP A 22 3.45 -20.24 -1.29
C ASP A 22 2.21 -21.15 -1.24
N ARG A 23 1.02 -20.57 -1.06
CA ARG A 23 -0.28 -21.26 -1.00
C ARG A 23 -1.42 -20.31 -1.38
N PRO A 24 -2.63 -20.82 -1.67
CA PRO A 24 -3.81 -19.96 -1.88
C PRO A 24 -4.37 -19.52 -0.52
N GLU A 25 -3.99 -18.33 -0.04
CA GLU A 25 -4.39 -17.79 1.26
C GLU A 25 -5.56 -16.81 1.09
N THR A 26 -6.69 -17.05 1.74
CA THR A 26 -7.89 -16.17 1.59
C THR A 26 -7.91 -15.03 2.61
N GLY A 27 -7.06 -15.11 3.64
CA GLY A 27 -6.95 -14.07 4.67
C GLY A 27 -6.15 -12.84 4.25
N TYR A 28 -5.45 -12.88 3.12
CA TYR A 28 -4.51 -11.83 2.68
C TYR A 28 -5.02 -11.04 1.46
N GLY A 29 -4.52 -9.81 1.33
CA GLY A 29 -4.58 -9.08 0.08
C GLY A 29 -3.61 -9.64 -0.95
N TYR A 30 -3.95 -9.52 -2.23
CA TYR A 30 -3.14 -9.89 -3.38
C TYR A 30 -2.85 -8.66 -4.24
N ILE A 31 -1.63 -8.59 -4.75
CA ILE A 31 -1.10 -7.50 -5.57
C ILE A 31 -0.74 -8.10 -6.92
N HIS A 32 -1.52 -7.78 -7.95
CA HIS A 32 -1.14 -8.06 -9.33
C HIS A 32 -0.11 -7.03 -9.75
N TYR A 33 1.01 -7.49 -10.29
CA TYR A 33 2.08 -6.63 -10.75
C TYR A 33 2.49 -6.95 -12.19
N ASP A 34 3.10 -5.99 -12.87
CA ASP A 34 3.65 -6.21 -14.20
C ASP A 34 4.91 -7.08 -14.18
N GLU A 35 5.19 -7.77 -15.28
CA GLU A 35 6.38 -8.64 -15.39
C GLU A 35 7.69 -7.84 -15.48
N ASP A 36 7.63 -6.56 -15.82
CA ASP A 36 8.80 -5.73 -16.05
C ASP A 36 9.28 -5.08 -14.75
N LEU A 37 10.35 -5.62 -14.17
CA LEU A 37 11.08 -4.98 -13.06
C LEU A 37 11.72 -3.63 -13.49
N GLY A 38 11.85 -3.41 -14.80
CA GLY A 38 12.50 -2.28 -15.43
C GLY A 38 13.93 -2.04 -14.96
N ALA A 39 14.53 -0.93 -15.42
CA ALA A 39 15.78 -0.43 -14.84
C ALA A 39 15.63 0.12 -13.41
N SER A 40 14.38 0.26 -12.94
CA SER A 40 14.05 0.92 -11.68
C SER A 40 14.03 -0.02 -10.46
N GLY A 41 14.13 -1.33 -10.67
CA GLY A 41 14.22 -2.32 -9.58
C GLY A 41 12.91 -2.51 -8.81
N LYS A 42 11.76 -2.24 -9.43
CA LYS A 42 10.41 -2.28 -8.82
C LYS A 42 9.38 -2.65 -9.87
N HIS A 43 8.29 -3.28 -9.43
CA HIS A 43 7.13 -3.55 -10.27
C HIS A 43 6.07 -2.47 -10.11
N LYS A 44 5.30 -2.23 -11.17
CA LYS A 44 4.07 -1.43 -11.13
C LYS A 44 2.92 -2.30 -10.66
N VAL A 45 2.14 -1.78 -9.71
CA VAL A 45 0.89 -2.42 -9.30
C VAL A 45 -0.17 -2.19 -10.37
N LEU A 46 -0.74 -3.29 -10.87
CA LEU A 46 -1.82 -3.30 -11.86
C LEU A 46 -3.18 -3.41 -11.17
N GLN A 47 -3.27 -4.20 -10.11
CA GLN A 47 -4.50 -4.43 -9.36
C GLN A 47 -4.18 -4.79 -7.90
N PHE A 48 -5.07 -4.37 -7.01
CA PHE A 48 -5.06 -4.75 -5.60
C PHE A 48 -6.42 -5.41 -5.27
N THR A 49 -6.38 -6.62 -4.72
CA THR A 49 -7.58 -7.38 -4.32
C THR A 49 -7.44 -7.77 -2.85
N GLU A 50 -8.38 -7.38 -2.00
CA GLU A 50 -8.36 -7.74 -0.57
C GLU A 50 -9.16 -9.02 -0.33
N LYS A 51 -8.52 -10.05 0.24
CA LYS A 51 -9.16 -11.29 0.71
C LYS A 51 -10.06 -11.96 -0.34
N PRO A 52 -9.48 -12.43 -1.45
CA PRO A 52 -10.23 -13.14 -2.49
C PRO A 52 -10.80 -14.46 -1.95
N ASP A 53 -11.79 -15.00 -2.66
CA ASP A 53 -12.23 -16.37 -2.43
C ASP A 53 -11.13 -17.39 -2.80
N LEU A 54 -11.35 -18.66 -2.39
CA LEU A 54 -10.37 -19.72 -2.58
C LEU A 54 -10.09 -20.01 -4.06
N GLU A 55 -11.11 -19.97 -4.91
CA GLU A 55 -10.95 -20.23 -6.35
C GLU A 55 -10.05 -19.18 -7.00
N THR A 56 -10.31 -17.91 -6.69
CA THR A 56 -9.51 -16.77 -7.15
C THR A 56 -8.08 -16.83 -6.59
N ALA A 57 -7.90 -17.19 -5.32
CA ALA A 57 -6.58 -17.32 -4.71
C ALA A 57 -5.73 -18.42 -5.37
N VAL A 58 -6.36 -19.54 -5.76
CA VAL A 58 -5.71 -20.61 -6.54
C VAL A 58 -5.27 -20.10 -7.91
N GLN A 59 -6.13 -19.36 -8.61
CA GLN A 59 -5.79 -18.75 -9.90
C GLN A 59 -4.60 -17.79 -9.77
N TYR A 60 -4.62 -16.91 -8.77
CA TYR A 60 -3.53 -15.97 -8.50
C TYR A 60 -2.20 -16.67 -8.25
N LEU A 61 -2.19 -17.69 -7.38
CA LEU A 61 -0.98 -18.49 -7.12
C LEU A 61 -0.47 -19.17 -8.40
N SER A 62 -1.37 -19.76 -9.20
CA SER A 62 -1.02 -20.49 -10.42
C SER A 62 -0.44 -19.59 -11.51
N SER A 63 -0.88 -18.34 -11.59
CA SER A 63 -0.40 -17.37 -12.57
C SER A 63 1.05 -16.92 -12.32
N GLY A 64 1.51 -16.90 -11.06
CA GLY A 64 2.84 -16.40 -10.70
C GLY A 64 3.03 -14.88 -10.82
N HIS A 65 2.00 -14.12 -11.20
CA HIS A 65 2.03 -12.66 -11.36
C HIS A 65 1.45 -11.90 -10.16
N TYR A 66 1.35 -12.56 -9.01
CA TYR A 66 0.79 -11.99 -7.80
C TYR A 66 1.72 -12.13 -6.60
N ALA A 67 1.71 -11.09 -5.76
CA ALA A 67 2.31 -11.10 -4.43
C ALA A 67 1.22 -10.96 -3.37
N TRP A 68 1.44 -11.51 -2.18
CA TRP A 68 0.65 -11.15 -1.02
C TRP A 68 0.98 -9.74 -0.56
N ASN A 69 -0.04 -8.98 -0.17
CA ASN A 69 0.11 -7.74 0.56
C ASN A 69 0.60 -8.02 1.98
N SER A 70 1.80 -7.56 2.34
CA SER A 70 2.32 -7.67 3.70
C SER A 70 1.65 -6.74 4.71
N GLY A 71 0.82 -5.80 4.25
CA GLY A 71 0.28 -4.71 5.07
C GLY A 71 1.26 -3.55 5.30
N MET A 72 2.48 -3.62 4.74
CA MET A 72 3.47 -2.55 4.84
C MET A 72 3.44 -1.63 3.62
N PHE A 73 3.36 -0.33 3.88
CA PHE A 73 3.39 0.73 2.88
C PHE A 73 4.51 1.73 3.18
N VAL A 74 5.16 2.24 2.14
CA VAL A 74 6.15 3.33 2.24
C VAL A 74 5.72 4.45 1.31
N LEU A 75 5.43 5.62 1.88
CA LEU A 75 4.89 6.77 1.17
C LEU A 75 5.18 8.07 1.93
N LYS A 76 5.14 9.20 1.23
CA LYS A 76 5.15 10.53 1.87
C LYS A 76 3.80 10.80 2.54
N ALA A 77 3.84 11.49 3.68
CA ALA A 77 2.63 11.97 4.36
C ALA A 77 1.78 12.88 3.44
N SER A 78 2.42 13.73 2.63
CA SER A 78 1.73 14.56 1.63
C SER A 78 1.03 13.74 0.54
N THR A 79 1.66 12.66 0.06
CA THR A 79 1.04 11.71 -0.88
C THR A 79 -0.18 11.04 -0.24
N TRP A 80 -0.08 10.61 1.02
CA TRP A 80 -1.18 10.00 1.75
C TRP A 80 -2.38 10.95 1.89
N LEU A 81 -2.14 12.19 2.34
CA LEU A 81 -3.20 13.21 2.47
C LEU A 81 -3.85 13.53 1.12
N LYS A 82 -3.08 13.58 0.03
CA LYS A 82 -3.61 13.75 -1.33
C LYS A 82 -4.51 12.58 -1.74
N ALA A 83 -4.11 11.34 -1.45
CA ALA A 83 -4.92 10.16 -1.74
C ALA A 83 -6.21 10.15 -0.93
N LEU A 84 -6.16 10.46 0.37
CA LEU A 84 -7.35 10.61 1.20
C LEU A 84 -8.30 11.66 0.63
N GLY A 85 -7.80 12.82 0.21
CA GLY A 85 -8.64 13.87 -0.39
C GLY A 85 -9.36 13.42 -1.66
N MET A 86 -8.78 12.49 -2.43
CA MET A 86 -9.38 11.97 -3.65
C MET A 86 -10.37 10.83 -3.39
N PHE A 87 -10.02 9.88 -2.52
CA PHE A 87 -10.75 8.62 -2.38
C PHE A 87 -11.60 8.52 -1.11
N ARG A 88 -11.22 9.24 -0.04
CA ARG A 88 -11.89 9.23 1.28
C ARG A 88 -11.86 10.62 1.92
N PRO A 89 -12.54 11.63 1.31
CA PRO A 89 -12.54 13.00 1.81
C PRO A 89 -13.12 13.12 3.22
N ASP A 90 -14.02 12.20 3.62
CA ASP A 90 -14.57 12.08 4.97
C ASP A 90 -13.48 11.79 6.02
N ILE A 91 -12.53 10.90 5.71
CA ILE A 91 -11.38 10.61 6.56
C ILE A 91 -10.45 11.82 6.60
N LEU A 92 -10.15 12.43 5.45
CA LEU A 92 -9.29 13.61 5.39
C LEU A 92 -9.85 14.75 6.27
N GLN A 93 -11.16 15.01 6.19
CA GLN A 93 -11.82 16.04 6.98
C GLN A 93 -11.72 15.72 8.47
N SER A 94 -11.99 14.49 8.88
CA SER A 94 -11.92 14.06 10.28
C SER A 94 -10.51 14.23 10.85
N VAL A 95 -9.49 13.77 10.11
CA VAL A 95 -8.08 13.91 10.50
C VAL A 95 -7.66 15.38 10.57
N SER A 96 -8.11 16.20 9.61
CA SER A 96 -7.80 17.64 9.59
C SER A 96 -8.42 18.39 10.76
N SER A 97 -9.68 18.09 11.11
CA SER A 97 -10.35 18.67 12.26
C SER A 97 -9.67 18.30 13.57
N ALA A 98 -9.28 17.02 13.73
CA ALA A 98 -8.52 16.57 14.89
C ALA A 98 -7.17 17.30 15.00
N TRP A 99 -6.43 17.38 13.89
CA TRP A 99 -5.14 18.08 13.86
C TRP A 99 -5.25 19.59 14.16
N ASN A 100 -6.31 20.26 13.67
CA ASN A 100 -6.53 21.68 13.93
C ASN A 100 -6.93 21.96 15.38
N SER A 101 -7.63 21.02 16.01
CA SER A 101 -8.08 21.11 17.40
C SER A 101 -7.06 20.54 18.40
N ARG A 102 -5.87 20.16 17.91
CA ARG A 102 -4.85 19.52 18.75
C ARG A 102 -4.38 20.44 19.86
N SER A 103 -3.94 19.83 20.95
CA SER A 103 -3.32 20.47 22.10
C SER A 103 -1.93 19.90 22.31
N ASN A 104 -1.08 20.65 23.03
CA ASN A 104 0.20 20.14 23.50
C ASN A 104 0.07 19.84 24.99
N ASP A 105 0.40 18.60 25.35
CA ASP A 105 0.48 18.11 26.72
C ASP A 105 1.92 17.71 26.99
N GLU A 106 2.71 18.69 27.42
CA GLU A 106 4.17 18.61 27.58
C GLU A 106 4.89 18.03 26.34
N LEU A 107 5.14 16.72 26.33
CA LEU A 107 5.85 16.00 25.29
C LEU A 107 4.95 15.46 24.17
N PHE A 108 3.63 15.50 24.35
CA PHE A 108 2.68 14.88 23.43
C PHE A 108 1.83 15.91 22.70
N VAL A 109 1.68 15.71 21.40
CA VAL A 109 0.62 16.33 20.60
C VAL A 109 -0.62 15.44 20.73
N ARG A 110 -1.71 15.99 21.26
CA ARG A 110 -2.99 15.28 21.47
C ARG A 110 -4.09 15.89 20.62
#